data_AF-A0A1G0APJ8-F1
#
_entry.id   AF-A0A1G0APJ8-F1
#
_cell.length_a   1.000
_cell.length_b   1.000
_cell.length_c   1.000
_cell.angle_alpha   90.00
_cell.angle_beta   90.00
_cell.angle_gamma   90.00
#
_symmetry.space_group_name_H-M   'P 1'
#
loop_
_entity.id
_entity.type
_entity.pdbx_description
1 polymer ?
#
loop_
_entity_poly.entity_id
_entity_poly.type
_entity_poly.pdbx_seq_one_letter_code
_entity_poly.pdbx_strand_id
1 'polypeptide(L)'
;MAENRDAVTEERRILKEARILDDKLIDRMDVFPGDRVRLRFFYPQHGFEEILGHFLGFYTLYEGPEGGGDLNLVVRVTKDGRTTVLYKDRAYLEEFEVLEPNLDVREQIRDLDARHGRHVGHEFG
;
A
#
# COMPACT_ATOMS: atom_id res chain seq x y z
N MET A 1 24.36 -16.21 -3.54
CA MET A 1 22.99 -16.59 -3.14
C MET A 1 22.00 -15.66 -3.84
N ALA A 2 21.80 -15.85 -5.15
CA ALA A 2 21.07 -14.90 -6.02
C ALA A 2 19.85 -15.53 -6.73
N GLU A 3 19.60 -16.83 -6.59
CA GLU A 3 18.60 -17.55 -7.39
C GLU A 3 17.14 -17.32 -6.97
N ASN A 4 16.87 -16.77 -5.78
CA ASN A 4 15.50 -16.64 -5.28
C ASN A 4 14.76 -15.38 -5.77
N ARG A 5 15.48 -14.38 -6.31
CA ARG A 5 14.86 -13.15 -6.82
C ARG A 5 14.24 -13.33 -8.20
N ASP A 6 14.88 -14.14 -9.06
CA ASP A 6 14.38 -14.37 -10.42
C ASP A 6 13.07 -15.16 -10.42
N ALA A 7 12.97 -16.21 -9.60
CA ALA A 7 11.74 -17.01 -9.50
C ALA A 7 10.54 -16.17 -9.00
N VAL A 8 10.74 -15.34 -7.97
CA VAL A 8 9.68 -14.45 -7.43
C VAL A 8 9.25 -13.42 -8.47
N THR A 9 10.18 -12.91 -9.27
CA THR A 9 9.89 -11.94 -10.33
C THR A 9 9.11 -12.58 -11.48
N GLU A 10 9.43 -13.83 -11.82
CA GLU A 10 8.80 -14.58 -12.89
C GLU A 10 7.41 -15.10 -12.50
N GLU A 11 7.23 -15.62 -11.27
CA GLU A 11 5.91 -15.97 -10.72
C GLU A 11 5.00 -14.74 -10.64
N ARG A 12 5.53 -13.61 -10.17
CA ARG A 12 4.79 -12.36 -10.12
C ARG A 12 4.38 -11.89 -11.52
N ARG A 13 5.24 -12.04 -12.52
CA ARG A 13 4.89 -11.76 -13.93
C ARG A 13 3.76 -12.67 -14.42
N ILE A 14 3.82 -13.97 -14.13
CA ILE A 14 2.76 -14.93 -14.50
C ILE A 14 1.42 -14.55 -13.86
N LEU A 15 1.44 -14.17 -12.57
CA LEU A 15 0.23 -13.77 -11.86
C LEU A 15 -0.35 -12.44 -12.36
N LYS A 16 0.51 -11.50 -12.78
CA LYS A 16 0.09 -10.27 -13.48
C LYS A 16 -0.54 -10.58 -14.84
N GLU A 17 0.09 -11.45 -15.63
CA GLU A 17 -0.44 -11.89 -16.94
C GLU A 17 -1.79 -12.59 -16.78
N ALA A 18 -1.96 -13.37 -15.72
CA ALA A 18 -3.22 -14.01 -15.35
C ALA A 18 -4.27 -13.03 -14.79
N ARG A 19 -3.95 -11.73 -14.67
CA ARG A 19 -4.79 -10.67 -14.07
C ARG A 19 -5.20 -10.96 -12.63
N ILE A 20 -4.38 -11.71 -11.92
CA ILE A 20 -4.57 -11.98 -10.49
C ILE A 20 -4.05 -10.78 -9.68
N LEU A 21 -2.92 -10.20 -10.08
CA LEU A 21 -2.39 -8.95 -9.49
C LEU A 21 -2.65 -7.75 -10.43
N ASP A 22 -3.19 -6.64 -9.90
CA ASP A 22 -3.53 -5.42 -10.67
C ASP A 22 -2.44 -4.33 -10.54
N ASP A 23 -1.80 -3.98 -11.65
CA ASP A 23 -0.75 -2.94 -11.72
C ASP A 23 -1.24 -1.53 -11.34
N LYS A 24 -2.57 -1.29 -11.35
CA LYS A 24 -3.17 0.04 -11.11
C LYS A 24 -3.86 0.18 -9.75
N LEU A 25 -3.71 -0.79 -8.85
CA LEU A 25 -4.40 -0.77 -7.57
C LEU A 25 -4.01 0.46 -6.74
N ILE A 26 -2.72 0.82 -6.72
CA ILE A 26 -2.21 1.97 -5.95
C ILE A 26 -2.69 3.30 -6.49
N ASP A 27 -2.72 3.48 -7.81
CA ASP A 27 -3.22 4.72 -8.42
C ASP A 27 -4.72 4.94 -8.11
N ARG A 28 -5.42 3.87 -7.71
CA ARG A 28 -6.82 3.89 -7.29
C ARG A 28 -7.00 3.86 -5.77
N MET A 29 -5.92 3.83 -4.98
CA MET A 29 -6.01 3.82 -3.52
C MET A 29 -6.47 5.16 -2.98
N ASP A 30 -7.77 5.26 -2.68
CA ASP A 30 -8.35 6.36 -1.89
C ASP A 30 -8.22 6.08 -0.38
N VAL A 31 -6.99 5.91 0.10
CA VAL A 31 -6.69 5.63 1.51
C VAL A 31 -5.90 6.78 2.12
N PHE A 32 -6.35 7.24 3.28
CA PHE A 32 -5.76 8.35 4.02
C PHE A 32 -5.25 7.88 5.39
N PRO A 33 -4.21 8.54 5.93
CA PRO A 33 -3.76 8.30 7.29
C PRO A 33 -4.93 8.31 8.29
N GLY A 34 -4.97 7.29 9.14
CA GLY A 34 -6.02 7.10 10.13
C GLY A 34 -7.21 6.26 9.67
N ASP A 35 -7.36 5.98 8.37
CA ASP A 35 -8.41 5.08 7.88
C ASP A 35 -8.22 3.66 8.45
N ARG A 36 -9.32 3.02 8.83
CA ARG A 36 -9.34 1.60 9.13
C ARG A 36 -9.42 0.83 7.83
N VAL A 37 -8.44 -0.03 7.57
CA VAL A 37 -8.29 -0.75 6.31
C VAL A 37 -8.17 -2.25 6.52
N ARG A 38 -8.68 -3.00 5.54
CA ARG A 38 -8.35 -4.40 5.29
C ARG A 38 -7.42 -4.43 4.09
N LEU A 39 -6.25 -5.04 4.25
CA LEU A 39 -5.24 -5.19 3.21
C LEU A 39 -4.96 -6.67 3.04
N ARG A 40 -4.96 -7.13 1.79
CA ARG A 40 -4.64 -8.50 1.44
C ARG A 40 -3.37 -8.51 0.59
N PHE A 41 -2.37 -9.22 1.08
CA PHE A 41 -1.09 -9.37 0.42
C PHE A 41 -0.95 -10.79 -0.12
N PHE A 42 -0.26 -10.95 -1.24
CA PHE A 42 0.12 -12.26 -1.75
C PHE A 42 1.64 -12.39 -1.80
N TYR A 43 2.17 -13.35 -1.05
CA TYR A 43 3.57 -13.71 -1.09
C TYR A 43 3.69 -15.09 -1.74
N PRO A 44 4.45 -15.25 -2.85
CA PRO A 44 4.48 -16.53 -3.57
C PRO A 44 4.82 -17.75 -2.70
N GLN A 45 5.68 -17.57 -1.71
CA GLN A 45 6.13 -18.64 -0.80
C GLN A 45 5.21 -18.86 0.41
N HIS A 46 4.30 -17.92 0.71
CA HIS A 46 3.49 -17.95 1.94
C HIS A 46 1.98 -17.86 1.67
N GLY A 47 1.56 -17.66 0.42
CA GLY A 47 0.17 -17.46 0.05
C GLY A 47 -0.35 -16.09 0.47
N PHE A 48 -1.65 -16.03 0.76
CA PHE A 48 -2.30 -14.79 1.14
C PHE A 48 -2.13 -14.48 2.63
N GLU A 49 -1.78 -13.23 2.93
CA GLU A 49 -1.82 -12.64 4.25
C GLU A 49 -2.85 -11.53 4.27
N GLU A 50 -3.78 -11.56 5.23
CA GLU A 50 -4.73 -10.47 5.45
C GLU A 50 -4.37 -9.69 6.71
N ILE A 51 -4.42 -8.36 6.61
CA ILE A 51 -4.10 -7.44 7.69
C ILE A 51 -5.29 -6.50 7.87
N LEU A 52 -5.74 -6.38 9.11
CA LEU A 52 -6.76 -5.42 9.52
C LEU A 52 -6.15 -4.44 10.51
N GLY A 53 -6.18 -3.15 10.18
CA GLY A 53 -5.46 -2.13 10.94
C GLY A 53 -5.82 -0.72 10.54
N HIS A 54 -5.02 0.25 10.98
CA HIS A 54 -5.14 1.64 10.58
C HIS A 54 -3.98 2.00 9.66
N PHE A 55 -4.28 2.57 8.50
CA PHE A 55 -3.27 3.07 7.59
C PHE A 55 -2.57 4.29 8.21
N LEU A 56 -1.25 4.33 8.17
CA LEU A 56 -0.47 5.45 8.69
C LEU A 56 0.20 6.28 7.60
N GLY A 57 0.24 5.78 6.36
CA GLY A 57 0.88 6.44 5.23
C GLY A 57 1.85 5.53 4.50
N PHE A 58 2.60 6.14 3.58
CA PHE A 58 3.67 5.49 2.84
C PHE A 58 5.03 5.90 3.41
N TYR A 59 5.98 4.98 3.41
CA TYR A 59 7.35 5.26 3.83
C TYR A 59 8.35 4.65 2.84
N THR A 60 9.32 5.45 2.40
CA THR A 60 10.40 5.00 1.52
C THR A 60 11.62 4.65 2.37
N LEU A 61 11.95 3.36 2.47
CA LEU A 61 13.22 2.93 3.05
C LEU A 61 14.28 3.03 1.96
N TYR A 62 15.02 4.13 1.95
CA TYR A 62 16.25 4.34 1.17
C TYR A 62 16.05 4.66 -0.34
N GLU A 63 16.31 5.91 -0.73
CA GLU A 63 16.63 6.25 -2.13
C GLU A 63 18.12 6.00 -2.34
N GLY A 64 18.48 4.89 -3.00
CA GLY A 64 19.81 4.76 -3.60
C GLY A 64 19.99 5.80 -4.73
N PRO A 65 21.21 6.02 -5.24
CA PRO A 65 21.49 6.99 -6.31
C PRO A 65 20.71 6.75 -7.62
N GLU A 66 20.03 5.61 -7.76
CA GLU A 66 19.14 5.28 -8.88
C GLU A 66 17.66 5.62 -8.64
N GLY A 67 17.30 6.24 -7.50
CA GLY A 67 15.95 6.75 -7.24
C GLY A 67 14.85 5.69 -7.04
N GLY A 68 15.21 4.41 -6.96
CA GLY A 68 14.27 3.28 -6.82
C GLY A 68 13.99 2.88 -5.37
N GLY A 69 13.48 3.78 -4.54
CA GLY A 69 13.12 3.43 -3.16
C GLY A 69 11.86 2.55 -3.10
N ASP A 70 11.91 1.45 -2.35
CA ASP A 70 10.74 0.61 -2.08
C ASP A 70 9.75 1.38 -1.19
N LEU A 71 8.66 1.85 -1.80
CA LEU A 71 7.58 2.52 -1.09
C LEU A 71 6.77 1.48 -0.30
N ASN A 72 6.91 1.51 1.02
CA ASN A 72 6.22 0.58 1.92
C ASN A 72 4.92 1.21 2.44
N LEU A 73 3.91 0.37 2.61
CA LEU A 73 2.68 0.68 3.34
C LEU A 73 2.95 0.57 4.84
N VAL A 74 2.61 1.61 5.60
CA VAL A 74 2.74 1.61 7.06
C VAL A 74 1.35 1.40 7.67
N VAL A 75 1.21 0.35 8.49
CA VAL A 75 -0.07 -0.06 9.06
C VAL A 75 0.06 -0.29 10.55
N ARG A 76 -0.76 0.38 11.34
CA ARG A 76 -0.89 0.12 12.78
C ARG A 76 -1.92 -0.98 13.01
N VAL A 77 -1.49 -2.10 13.56
CA VAL A 77 -2.38 -3.21 13.96
C VAL A 77 -2.43 -3.32 15.48
N THR A 78 -3.54 -3.84 16.00
CA THR A 78 -3.64 -4.23 17.41
C THR A 78 -3.89 -5.73 17.46
N LYS A 79 -2.96 -6.47 18.06
CA LYS A 79 -3.05 -7.92 18.23
C LYS A 79 -2.81 -8.24 19.71
N ASP A 80 -3.71 -9.02 20.31
CA ASP A 80 -3.62 -9.43 21.72
C ASP A 80 -3.45 -8.24 22.69
N GLY A 81 -4.16 -7.14 22.41
CA GLY A 81 -4.08 -5.89 23.20
C GLY A 81 -2.80 -5.08 23.03
N ARG A 82 -1.88 -5.53 22.16
CA ARG A 82 -0.64 -4.81 21.86
C ARG A 82 -0.72 -4.14 20.50
N THR A 83 -0.38 -2.86 20.48
CA THR A 83 -0.27 -2.09 19.24
C THR A 83 1.12 -2.31 18.64
N THR A 84 1.15 -2.67 17.35
CA THR A 84 2.39 -2.80 16.57
C THR A 84 2.24 -2.04 15.25
N VAL A 85 3.36 -1.55 14.73
CA VAL A 85 3.43 -0.96 13.40
C VAL A 85 4.08 -1.96 12.45
N LEU A 86 3.40 -2.26 11.36
CA LEU A 86 3.87 -3.12 10.29
C LEU A 86 4.27 -2.27 9.10
N TYR A 87 5.41 -2.62 8.50
CA TYR A 87 5.85 -2.11 7.21
C TYR A 87 5.65 -3.24 6.21
N LYS A 88 4.84 -3.00 5.19
CA LYS A 88 4.54 -4.00 4.17
C LYS A 88 4.89 -3.44 2.81
N ASP A 89 5.66 -4.21 2.06
CA ASP A 89 6.03 -3.85 0.71
C ASP A 89 4.77 -3.81 -0.16
N ARG A 90 4.51 -2.64 -0.74
CA ARG A 90 3.36 -2.36 -1.60
C ARG A 90 3.32 -3.29 -2.82
N ALA A 91 4.48 -3.82 -3.21
CA ALA A 91 4.63 -4.69 -4.37
C ALA A 91 3.77 -5.96 -4.27
N TYR A 92 3.46 -6.40 -3.06
CA TYR A 92 2.70 -7.61 -2.79
C TYR A 92 1.24 -7.33 -2.44
N LEU A 93 0.78 -6.07 -2.51
CA LEU A 93 -0.61 -5.73 -2.21
C LEU A 93 -1.51 -6.16 -3.37
N GLU A 94 -2.51 -6.98 -3.05
CA GLU A 94 -3.46 -7.54 -4.02
C GLU A 94 -4.85 -6.92 -3.92
N GLU A 95 -5.34 -6.74 -2.70
CA GLU A 95 -6.64 -6.15 -2.45
C GLU A 95 -6.53 -5.18 -1.28
N PHE A 96 -7.27 -4.08 -1.35
CA PHE A 96 -7.47 -3.20 -0.21
C PHE A 96 -8.94 -2.79 -0.11
N GLU A 97 -9.37 -2.52 1.10
CA GLU A 97 -10.70 -2.01 1.39
C GLU A 97 -10.61 -1.03 2.56
N VAL A 98 -11.22 0.14 2.41
CA VAL A 98 -11.42 1.07 3.52
C VAL A 98 -12.69 0.67 4.24
N LEU A 99 -12.53 0.15 5.46
CA LEU A 99 -13.65 -0.28 6.30
C LEU A 99 -14.29 0.90 7.00
N GLU A 100 -13.48 1.80 7.55
CA GLU A 100 -13.94 3.01 8.24
C GLU A 100 -13.03 4.18 7.86
N PRO A 101 -13.54 5.18 7.12
CA PRO A 101 -12.75 6.35 6.76
C PRO A 101 -12.60 7.30 7.95
N ASN A 102 -11.42 7.89 8.10
CA ASN A 102 -11.18 8.99 9.03
C ASN A 102 -11.48 10.33 8.33
N LEU A 103 -12.75 10.74 8.38
CA LEU A 103 -13.22 11.92 7.65
C LEU A 103 -12.53 13.20 8.10
N ASP A 104 -12.29 13.37 9.40
CA ASP A 104 -11.63 14.56 9.94
C ASP A 104 -10.21 14.72 9.38
N VAL A 105 -9.44 13.63 9.33
CA VAL A 105 -8.08 13.65 8.78
C VAL A 105 -8.10 13.80 7.26
N ARG A 106 -9.03 13.14 6.57
CA ARG A 106 -9.23 13.28 5.11
C ARG A 106 -9.50 14.73 4.73
N GLU A 107 -10.38 15.43 5.45
CA GLU A 107 -10.67 16.85 5.21
C GLU A 107 -9.43 17.73 5.44
N GLN A 108 -8.72 17.54 6.54
CA GLN A 108 -7.50 18.31 6.84
C GLN A 108 -6.40 18.11 5.78
N ILE A 109 -6.25 16.89 5.26
CA ILE A 109 -5.28 16.60 4.19
C ILE A 109 -5.72 17.24 2.88
N ARG A 110 -7.00 17.18 2.52
CA ARG A 110 -7.53 17.86 1.32
C ARG A 110 -7.31 19.37 1.39
N ASP A 111 -7.56 19.98 2.54
CA ASP A 111 -7.31 21.40 2.77
C ASP A 111 -5.81 21.74 2.70
N LEU A 112 -4.95 20.83 3.15
CA LEU A 112 -3.50 20.97 3.04
C LEU A 112 -3.05 20.92 1.57
N ASP A 113 -3.50 19.94 0.80
CA ASP A 113 -3.15 19.78 -0.62
C ASP A 113 -3.64 20.97 -1.46
N ALA A 114 -4.85 21.47 -1.19
CA ALA A 114 -5.39 22.68 -1.81
C ALA A 114 -4.53 23.91 -1.53
N ARG A 115 -4.06 24.09 -0.28
CA ARG A 115 -3.18 25.21 0.11
C ARG A 115 -1.78 25.12 -0.52
N HIS A 116 -1.28 23.91 -0.75
CA HIS A 116 0.03 23.69 -1.36
C HIS A 116 -0.01 23.55 -2.89
N GLY A 117 -1.17 23.75 -3.52
CA GLY A 117 -1.32 23.73 -4.97
C GLY A 117 -1.12 22.36 -5.62
N ARG A 118 -1.05 21.28 -4.82
CA ARG A 118 -1.08 19.90 -5.32
C ARG A 118 -2.51 19.60 -5.73
N HIS A 119 -2.86 19.99 -6.95
CA HIS A 119 -4.09 19.53 -7.57
C HIS A 119 -3.95 18.03 -7.74
N VAL A 120 -4.58 17.25 -6.85
CA VAL A 120 -4.95 15.87 -7.16
C VAL A 120 -5.75 15.98 -8.44
N GLY A 121 -5.17 15.52 -9.56
CA GLY A 121 -5.72 15.69 -10.89
C GLY A 121 -7.12 15.11 -10.97
N HIS A 122 -8.12 15.95 -10.74
CA HIS A 122 -9.50 15.66 -11.04
C HIS A 122 -9.72 15.97 -12.52
N GLU A 123 -9.06 15.18 -13.39
CA GLU A 123 -9.39 15.14 -14.81
C GLU A 123 -10.15 13.84 -15.08
N PHE A 124 -11.43 13.84 -14.68
CA PHE A 124 -12.43 13.10 -15.43
C PHE A 124 -12.98 14.06 -16.49
N GLY A 125 -12.41 13.98 -17.69
CA GLY A 125 -12.98 14.45 -18.95
C GLY A 125 -13.20 13.26 -19.87
#